data_AF-A0A8T5QEH4-F1
#
_entry.id   AF-A0A8T5QEH4-F1
#
_cell.length_a   1.000
_cell.length_b   1.000
_cell.length_c   1.000
_cell.angle_alpha   90.00
_cell.angle_beta   90.00
_cell.angle_gamma   90.00
#
_symmetry.space_group_name_H-M   'P 1'
#
loop_
_entity.id
_entity.type
_entity.pdbx_description
1 polymer ?
#
loop_
_entity_poly.entity_id
_entity_poly.type
_entity_poly.pdbx_seq_one_letter_code
_entity_poly.pdbx_strand_id
1 'polypeptide(L)' 'MGFKSEEEIEEWYLTEKQGLEDEFMKKINKDKGNIPKHRERFDADMKRLIARYEAEHFKLMDANKKKGVLKEE' A
#
# COMPACT_ATOMS: atom_id res chain seq x y z
N MET A 1 -16.72 -10.30 -10.58
CA MET A 1 -15.96 -9.44 -9.65
C MET A 1 -15.29 -8.37 -10.48
N GLY A 2 -15.70 -7.11 -10.30
CA GLY A 2 -15.16 -5.97 -11.07
C GLY A 2 -13.71 -5.69 -10.67
N PHE A 3 -12.89 -5.29 -11.64
CA PHE A 3 -11.56 -4.76 -11.36
C PHE A 3 -11.70 -3.44 -10.60
N LYS A 4 -10.91 -3.25 -9.54
CA LYS A 4 -10.79 -1.96 -8.85
C LYS A 4 -10.26 -0.90 -9.82
N SER A 5 -10.77 0.32 -9.75
CA SER A 5 -10.21 1.49 -10.44
C SER A 5 -8.88 1.92 -9.81
N GLU A 6 -8.15 2.82 -10.48
CA GLU A 6 -6.93 3.43 -9.94
C GLU A 6 -7.22 4.16 -8.63
N GLU A 7 -8.30 4.94 -8.60
CA GLU A 7 -8.76 5.68 -7.42
C GLU A 7 -9.10 4.73 -6.25
N GLU A 8 -9.76 3.59 -6.51
CA GLU A 8 -10.05 2.59 -5.48
C GLU A 8 -8.78 1.91 -4.92
N ILE A 9 -7.74 1.74 -5.76
CA ILE A 9 -6.45 1.19 -5.33
C ILE A 9 -5.69 2.21 -4.49
N GLU A 10 -5.71 3.48 -4.88
CA GLU A 10 -5.06 4.58 -4.17
C GLU A 10 -5.74 4.86 -2.81
N GLU A 11 -7.08 4.94 -2.77
CA GLU A 11 -7.84 5.11 -1.52
C GLU A 11 -7.59 3.96 -0.53
N TRP A 12 -7.59 2.72 -1.03
CA TRP A 12 -7.25 1.56 -0.21
C TRP A 12 -5.82 1.67 0.34
N TYR A 13 -4.85 2.00 -0.50
CA TYR A 13 -3.46 2.15 -0.09
C TYR A 13 -3.28 3.24 0.96
N LEU A 14 -3.89 4.41 0.77
CA LEU A 14 -3.85 5.53 1.71
C LEU A 14 -4.49 5.15 3.07
N THR A 15 -5.62 4.44 3.03
CA THR A 15 -6.31 3.96 4.23
C THR A 15 -5.44 2.97 5.02
N GLU A 16 -4.85 1.98 4.35
CA GLU A 16 -3.96 1.00 4.99
C GLU A 16 -2.68 1.66 5.51
N LYS A 17 -2.09 2.60 4.75
CA LYS A 17 -0.91 3.36 5.15
C LYS A 17 -1.17 4.14 6.43
N GLN A 18 -2.31 4.86 6.50
CA GLN A 18 -2.70 5.59 7.70
C GLN A 18 -2.87 4.65 8.90
N GLY A 19 -3.49 3.49 8.70
CA GLY A 19 -3.63 2.48 9.75
C GLY A 19 -2.30 1.96 10.30
N LEU A 20 -1.31 1.74 9.42
CA LEU A 20 0.05 1.36 9.83
C LEU A 20 0.76 2.48 10.59
N GLU A 21 0.62 3.73 10.14
CA GLU A 21 1.20 4.91 10.81
C GLU A 21 0.59 5.10 12.20
N ASP A 22 -0.73 4.98 12.33
CA ASP A 22 -1.44 5.08 13.61
C ASP A 22 -1.03 3.96 14.58
N GLU A 23 -0.91 2.72 14.11
CA GLU A 23 -0.45 1.60 14.92
C GLU A 23 0.99 1.82 15.41
N PHE A 24 1.87 2.28 14.52
CA PHE A 24 3.25 2.61 14.86
C PHE A 24 3.31 3.72 15.92
N MET A 25 2.59 4.82 15.72
CA MET A 25 2.51 5.93 16.68
C MET A 25 1.96 5.48 18.03
N LYS A 26 0.95 4.62 18.05
CA LYS A 26 0.40 4.03 19.28
C LYS A 26 1.42 3.15 20.01
N LYS A 27 2.20 2.35 19.27
CA LYS A 27 3.24 1.49 19.84
C LYS A 27 4.40 2.29 20.44
N ILE A 28 4.93 3.28 19.73
CA ILE A 28 6.01 4.12 20.26
C ILE A 28 5.55 4.97 21.44
N ASN A 29 4.29 5.43 21.45
CA ASN A 29 3.75 6.18 22.58
C ASN A 29 3.60 5.29 23.83
N LYS A 30 3.26 4.01 23.65
CA LYS A 30 3.13 3.03 24.74
C LYS A 30 4.48 2.51 25.23
N ASP A 31 5.45 2.32 24.32
CA ASP A 31 6.75 1.72 24.60
C ASP A 31 7.88 2.49 23.92
N LYS A 32 8.25 3.62 24.55
CA LYS A 32 9.29 4.55 24.08
C LYS A 32 10.70 3.96 24.17
N GLY A 33 10.90 2.86 24.89
CA GLY A 33 12.21 2.21 25.04
C GLY A 33 12.62 1.36 23.82
N ASN A 34 11.66 0.93 23.01
CA ASN A 34 11.88 0.01 21.88
C ASN A 34 11.53 0.62 20.52
N ILE A 35 11.62 1.95 20.37
CA ILE A 35 11.32 2.65 19.11
C ILE A 35 12.02 2.03 17.89
N PRO A 36 13.34 1.67 17.94
CA PRO A 36 14.00 1.05 16.80
C PRO A 36 13.31 -0.23 16.32
N LYS A 37 12.92 -1.11 17.25
CA LYS A 37 12.23 -2.37 16.93
C LYS A 37 10.83 -2.15 16.37
N HIS A 38 10.10 -1.18 16.91
CA HIS A 38 8.79 -0.78 16.38
C HIS A 38 8.92 -0.19 14.97
N ARG A 39 10.01 0.54 14.71
CA ARG A 39 10.30 1.13 13.40
C ARG A 39 10.66 0.08 12.37
N GLU A 40 11.53 -0.88 12.70
CA GLU A 40 11.86 -1.99 11.81
C GLU A 40 10.61 -2.79 11.39
N ARG A 41 9.70 -3.02 12.33
CA ARG A 41 8.43 -3.69 12.03
C ARG A 41 7.54 -2.84 11.11
N PHE A 42 7.38 -1.56 11.42
CA PHE A 42 6.63 -0.63 10.57
C PHE A 42 7.19 -0.57 9.15
N ASP A 43 8.52 -0.45 9.00
CA ASP A 43 9.17 -0.41 7.68
C ASP A 43 8.97 -1.74 6.92
N ALA A 44 8.98 -2.89 7.61
CA ALA A 44 8.68 -4.18 7.00
C ALA A 44 7.22 -4.29 6.53
N ASP A 45 6.28 -3.81 7.34
CA ASP A 45 4.85 -3.83 6.99
C ASP A 45 4.54 -2.82 5.87
N MET A 46 5.18 -1.64 5.86
CA MET A 46 5.10 -0.68 4.76
C MET A 46 5.66 -1.24 3.44
N LYS A 47 6.81 -1.93 3.46
CA LYS A 47 7.35 -2.60 2.27
C LYS A 47 6.38 -3.61 1.69
N ARG A 48 5.70 -4.37 2.54
CA ARG A 48 4.65 -5.33 2.11
C ARG A 48 3.44 -4.62 1.51
N LEU A 49 3.02 -3.50 2.10
CA LEU A 49 1.92 -2.71 1.57
C LEU A 49 2.25 -2.14 0.18
N ILE A 50 3.44 -1.55 0.01
CA ILE A 50 3.92 -1.03 -1.27
C ILE A 50 3.96 -2.14 -2.34
N ALA A 51 4.51 -3.31 -2.01
CA ALA A 51 4.55 -4.43 -2.95
C ALA A 51 3.15 -4.91 -3.38
N ARG A 52 2.16 -4.86 -2.48
CA ARG A 52 0.76 -5.16 -2.83
C ARG A 52 0.14 -4.08 -3.71
N TYR A 53 0.38 -2.81 -3.39
CA TYR A 53 -0.07 -1.67 -4.19
C TYR A 53 0.47 -1.75 -5.63
N GLU A 54 1.78 -1.96 -5.79
CA GLU A 54 2.42 -2.12 -7.10
C GLU A 54 1.84 -3.31 -7.88
N ALA A 55 1.55 -4.43 -7.20
CA ALA A 55 0.93 -5.59 -7.84
C ALA A 55 -0.50 -5.30 -8.32
N GLU A 56 -1.30 -4.56 -7.57
CA GLU A 56 -2.65 -4.15 -7.98
C GLU A 56 -2.59 -3.15 -9.15
N HIS A 57 -1.67 -2.18 -9.10
CA HIS A 57 -1.41 -1.25 -10.21
C HIS A 57 -0.99 -1.98 -11.47
N PHE A 58 -0.08 -2.94 -11.36
CA PHE A 58 0.37 -3.74 -12.49
C PHE A 58 -0.77 -4.53 -13.13
N LYS A 59 -1.66 -5.13 -12.31
CA LYS A 59 -2.86 -5.82 -12.81
C LYS A 59 -3.81 -4.87 -13.54
N LEU A 60 -4.01 -3.65 -13.01
CA LEU A 60 -4.84 -2.64 -13.64
C LEU A 60 -4.25 -2.21 -15.00
N MET A 61 -2.94 -1.96 -15.04
CA MET A 61 -2.23 -1.59 -16.28
C MET A 61 -2.26 -2.71 -17.32
N ASP A 62 -2.02 -3.96 -16.93
CA ASP A 62 -2.13 -5.13 -17.82
C ASP A 62 -3.57 -5.32 -18.34
N ALA A 63 -4.58 -5.11 -17.48
CA ALA A 63 -5.98 -5.15 -17.89
C ALA A 63 -6.33 -4.03 -18.87
N ASN A 64 -5.81 -2.82 -18.68
CA ASN A 64 -6.02 -1.68 -19.59
C ASN A 64 -5.28 -1.87 -20.93
N LYS A 65 -4.08 -2.45 -20.90
CA LYS A 65 -3.32 -2.83 -22.12
C LYS A 65 -4.07 -3.89 -22.93
N LYS A 66 -4.57 -4.96 -22.28
CA LYS A 66 -5.36 -6.02 -22.93
C LYS A 66 -6.68 -5.53 -23.51
N LYS A 67 -7.28 -4.49 -22.93
CA LYS A 67 -8.49 -3.84 -23.45
C LYS A 67 -8.22 -2.85 -24.58
N GLY A 68 -6.96 -2.63 -24.97
CA GLY A 68 -6.58 -1.70 -26.04
C GLY A 68 -6.75 -0.23 -25.68
N VAL A 69 -6.90 0.09 -24.39
CA VAL A 69 -7.08 1.47 -23.89
C VAL A 69 -5.74 2.23 -23.88
N LEU A 70 -4.63 1.50 -23.71
CA LEU A 70 -3.28 2.04 -23.84
C LEU A 70 -2.79 1.77 -25.27
N LYS A 71 -2.82 2.79 -26.14
CA LYS A 71 -2.01 2.77 -27.36
C LYS A 71 -0.55 2.94 -26.93
N GLU A 72 0.27 1.93 -27.19
CA GLU A 72 1.73 2.07 -27.17
C GLU A 72 2.09 3.11 -28.25
N GLU A 73 2.62 4.25 -27.83
CA GLU A 73 3.42 5.14 -28.69
C GLU A 73 4.83 4.56 -28.88
#